data_AF-A0A8F9XF27-F1
#
_entry.id   AF-A0A8F9XF27-F1
#
_cell.length_a   1.000
_cell.length_b   1.000
_cell.length_c   1.000
_cell.angle_alpha   90.00
_cell.angle_beta   90.00
_cell.angle_gamma   90.00
#
_symmetry.space_group_name_H-M   'P 1'
#
loop_
_entity.id
_entity.type
_entity.pdbx_description
1 polymer ?
#
loop_
_entity_poly.entity_id
_entity_poly.type
_entity_poly.pdbx_seq_one_letter_code
_entity_poly.pdbx_strand_id
1 'polypeptide(L)' 'MTKDEDFALRVQATETGPCVVWLRVGNTSNAALRAWFIPRVPQILAHLGQGTRLVEIR' A
#
# COMPACT_ATOMS: atom_id res chain seq x y z
N MET A 1 -8.43 -19.35 4.71
CA MET A 1 -9.19 -18.24 4.11
C MET A 1 -9.09 -17.07 5.08
N THR A 2 -8.03 -16.27 4.95
CA THR A 2 -7.68 -15.22 5.90
C THR A 2 -8.23 -13.90 5.35
N LYS A 3 -8.92 -13.14 6.19
CA LYS A 3 -9.72 -11.95 5.86
C LYS A 3 -8.97 -10.87 5.06
N ASP A 4 -7.64 -10.89 5.10
CA ASP A 4 -6.77 -9.94 4.41
C ASP A 4 -6.68 -10.18 2.91
N GLU A 5 -6.83 -11.43 2.45
CA GLU A 5 -6.80 -11.78 1.02
C GLU A 5 -8.03 -11.24 0.27
N ASP A 6 -9.18 -11.19 0.94
CA ASP A 6 -10.44 -10.68 0.37
C ASP A 6 -10.35 -9.19 0.00
N PHE A 7 -9.56 -8.39 0.74
CA PHE A 7 -9.38 -6.97 0.42
C PHE A 7 -8.51 -6.78 -0.82
N ALA A 8 -7.42 -7.54 -0.96
CA ALA A 8 -6.57 -7.48 -2.13
C ALA A 8 -7.33 -7.89 -3.41
N LEU A 9 -8.15 -8.96 -3.31
CA LEU A 9 -9.01 -9.42 -4.41
C LEU A 9 -10.09 -8.42 -4.80
N ARG A 10 -10.74 -7.76 -3.82
CA ARG A 10 -11.79 -6.75 -4.10
C ARG A 10 -11.24 -5.46 -4.72
N VAL A 11 -10.04 -5.04 -4.33
CA VAL A 11 -9.37 -3.87 -4.91
C VAL A 11 -8.93 -4.14 -6.35
N GLN A 12 -8.51 -5.36 -6.67
CA GLN A 12 -8.21 -5.76 -8.05
C GLN A 12 -9.46 -5.93 -8.92
N ALA A 13 -10.59 -6.36 -8.35
CA ALA A 13 -11.83 -6.61 -9.09
C ALA A 13 -12.63 -5.34 -9.46
N THR A 14 -12.24 -4.16 -8.98
CA THR A 14 -12.98 -2.91 -9.22
C THR A 14 -12.16 -1.93 -10.06
N GLU A 15 -12.56 -1.69 -11.32
CA GLU A 15 -11.87 -0.75 -12.23
C GLU A 15 -11.84 0.70 -11.68
N THR A 16 -12.80 1.04 -10.82
CA THR A 16 -13.03 2.36 -10.17
C THR A 16 -12.83 2.34 -8.65
N GLY A 17 -12.11 1.35 -8.10
CA GLY A 17 -11.88 1.22 -6.66
C GLY A 17 -10.75 2.10 -6.10
N PRO A 18 -10.72 2.33 -4.76
CA PRO A 18 -9.65 3.09 -4.12
C PRO A 18 -8.29 2.38 -4.25
N CYS A 19 -7.23 3.15 -4.45
CA CYS A 19 -5.86 2.65 -4.42
C CYS A 19 -5.47 2.27 -2.99
N VAL A 20 -4.94 1.06 -2.80
CA VAL A 20 -4.51 0.56 -1.48
C VAL A 20 -3.00 0.39 -1.45
N VAL A 21 -2.38 0.95 -0.41
CA VAL A 21 -0.94 0.83 -0.14
C VAL A 21 -0.77 0.01 1.11
N TRP A 22 -0.15 -1.16 0.98
CA TRP A 22 0.07 -2.09 2.08
C TRP A 22 1.50 -1.92 2.61
N LEU A 23 1.62 -1.41 3.83
CA LEU A 23 2.91 -1.20 4.49
C LEU A 23 3.20 -2.35 5.43
N ARG A 24 4.26 -3.11 5.17
CA ARG A 24 4.80 -4.11 6.10
C ARG A 24 6.08 -3.56 6.70
N VAL A 25 5.97 -3.05 7.90
CA VAL A 25 7.11 -2.61 8.70
C VAL A 25 7.06 -3.38 10.02
N GLY A 26 8.21 -3.87 10.50
CA GLY A 26 8.30 -4.49 11.82
C GLY A 26 7.83 -3.53 12.94
N ASN A 27 7.82 -4.01 14.18
CA ASN A 27 7.44 -3.16 15.32
C ASN A 27 8.33 -1.91 15.36
N THR A 28 7.73 -0.75 15.18
CA THR A 28 8.46 0.52 15.03
C THR A 28 7.68 1.64 15.68
N SER A 29 8.37 2.66 16.14
CA SER A 29 7.70 3.85 16.69
C SER A 29 7.04 4.64 15.56
N ASN A 30 6.03 5.45 15.89
CA ASN A 30 5.40 6.36 14.93
C ASN A 30 6.42 7.31 14.26
N ALA A 31 7.49 7.69 14.98
CA ALA A 31 8.54 8.54 14.44
C ALA A 31 9.39 7.80 13.40
N ALA A 32 9.83 6.59 13.72
CA ALA A 32 10.60 5.75 12.81
C ALA A 32 9.78 5.31 11.59
N LEU A 33 8.47 5.04 11.77
CA LEU A 33 7.55 4.79 10.67
C LEU A 33 7.50 5.97 9.70
N ARG A 34 7.32 7.21 10.20
CA ARG A 34 7.28 8.41 9.35
C ARG A 34 8.60 8.63 8.62
N ALA A 35 9.72 8.51 9.32
CA ALA A 35 11.04 8.66 8.72
C ALA A 35 11.30 7.64 7.61
N TRP A 36 10.78 6.41 7.75
CA TRP A 36 10.87 5.38 6.73
C TRP A 36 9.85 5.58 5.58
N PHE A 37 8.62 5.97 5.89
CA PHE A 37 7.52 6.06 4.92
C PHE A 37 7.59 7.31 4.05
N ILE A 38 7.81 8.49 4.64
CA ILE A 38 7.82 9.79 3.93
C ILE A 38 8.71 9.79 2.67
N PRO A 39 9.98 9.34 2.71
CA PRO A 39 10.82 9.34 1.52
C PRO A 39 10.35 8.37 0.42
N ARG A 40 9.50 7.38 0.75
CA ARG A 40 8.95 6.41 -0.20
C ARG A 40 7.65 6.88 -0.86
N VAL A 41 6.97 7.89 -0.30
CA VAL A 41 5.70 8.43 -0.82
C VAL A 41 5.76 8.80 -2.31
N PRO A 42 6.78 9.50 -2.83
CA PRO A 42 6.83 9.85 -4.25
C PRO A 42 6.84 8.62 -5.18
N GLN A 43 7.56 7.57 -4.79
CA GLN A 43 7.63 6.32 -5.54
C GLN A 43 6.27 5.61 -5.53
N ILE A 44 5.60 5.59 -4.37
CA ILE A 44 4.26 5.02 -4.24
C ILE A 44 3.29 5.73 -5.18
N LEU A 45 3.28 7.07 -5.16
CA LEU A 45 2.43 7.87 -6.03
C LEU A 45 2.71 7.62 -7.52
N ALA A 46 3.98 7.43 -7.90
CA ALA A 46 4.33 7.07 -9.27
C ALA A 46 3.75 5.70 -9.66
N HIS A 47 3.84 4.69 -8.80
CA HIS A 47 3.22 3.38 -9.04
C HIS A 47 1.69 3.46 -9.12
N LEU A 48 1.06 4.23 -8.23
CA LEU A 48 -0.39 4.47 -8.27
C LEU A 48 -0.81 5.18 -9.57
N GLY A 49 -0.01 6.14 -10.05
CA GLY A 49 -0.24 6.85 -11.30
C GLY A 49 -0.11 5.99 -12.55
N GLN A 50 0.68 4.90 -12.50
CA GLN A 50 0.81 3.91 -13.57
C GLN A 50 -0.35 2.90 -13.61
N GLY A 51 -1.38 3.08 -12.78
CA GLY A 51 -2.52 2.16 -12.69
C GLY A 51 -2.28 0.96 -11.77
N THR A 52 -1.16 0.91 -11.05
CA THR A 52 -0.92 -0.11 -10.02
C THR A 52 -1.81 0.22 -8.82
N ARG A 53 -2.85 -0.58 -8.58
CA ARG A 53 -3.86 -0.31 -7.54
C ARG A 53 -3.52 -0.91 -6.17
N LEU A 54 -2.56 -1.83 -6.12
CA LEU A 54 -2.05 -2.45 -4.90
C LEU A 54 -0.53 -2.33 -4.88
N VAL A 55 -0.02 -1.50 -3.97
CA VAL A 55 1.42 -1.32 -3.76
C VAL A 55 1.80 -1.91 -2.42
N GLU A 56 2.50 -3.05 -2.44
CA GLU A 56 3.07 -3.65 -1.22
C GLU A 56 4.49 -3.12 -1.01
N ILE A 57 4.76 -2.61 0.20
CA ILE A 57 6.07 -2.10 0.60
C ILE A 57 6.53 -2.86 1.84
N ARG A 58 7.80 -3.24 1.83
CA ARG A 58 8.49 -3.99 2.89
C ARG A 58 9.70 -3.19 3.38
#